data_AF-A0A8C1I5B6-F1
#
_entry.id   AF-A0A8C1I5B6-F1
#
_cell.length_a   1.000
_cell.length_b   1.000
_cell.length_c   1.000
_cell.angle_alpha   90.00
_cell.angle_beta   90.00
_cell.angle_gamma   90.00
#
_symmetry.space_group_name_H-M   'P 1'
#
loop_
_entity.id
_entity.type
_entity.pdbx_description
1 polymer ?
#
loop_
_entity_poly.entity_id
_entity_poly.type
_entity_poly.pdbx_seq_one_letter_code
_entity_poly.pdbx_strand_id
1 'polypeptide(L)'
;MATVEESEDYFVREIEKNDGSVLRMYQCSKGDVGCVVWDAAIVLSKYLETEQFCSVQSGVSTWSSKNIIELGAGTGLVGLVAATLGGGNVEEFLPHPHYILMADCIYYEQSVEPLVETLKLLAGPETCIICCYEQRTVGVNPEIEKRFFELLLQEFQSEEIPPEKQDPEFNSPDIRILHLRRRVD
;
A
#
# COMPACT_ATOMS: atom_id res chain seq x y z
N MET A 1 -19.22 -18.27 30.59
CA MET A 1 -20.07 -17.80 29.48
C MET A 1 -20.22 -16.29 29.65
N ALA A 2 -19.35 -15.51 29.01
CA ALA A 2 -19.57 -14.08 28.91
C ALA A 2 -20.72 -13.85 27.92
N THR A 3 -21.66 -13.02 28.32
CA THR A 3 -22.82 -12.62 27.53
C THR A 3 -22.36 -11.80 26.32
N VAL A 4 -22.91 -12.14 25.16
CA VAL A 4 -22.73 -11.45 23.89
C VAL A 4 -23.41 -10.07 24.00
N GLU A 5 -22.65 -9.07 24.45
CA GLU A 5 -22.88 -7.70 24.01
C GLU A 5 -22.12 -7.58 22.68
N GLU A 6 -22.83 -7.76 21.56
CA GLU A 6 -22.33 -7.31 20.26
C GLU A 6 -22.10 -5.80 20.37
N SER A 7 -20.84 -5.39 20.50
CA SER A 7 -20.46 -4.00 20.62
C SER A 7 -20.84 -3.28 19.33
N GLU A 8 -21.73 -2.28 19.41
CA GLU A 8 -22.14 -1.35 18.33
C GLU A 8 -20.97 -0.55 17.70
N ASP A 9 -19.74 -0.84 18.13
CA ASP A 9 -18.52 -0.16 17.75
C ASP A 9 -17.78 -0.81 16.58
N TYR A 10 -18.26 -1.95 16.03
CA TYR A 10 -17.61 -2.60 14.89
C TYR A 10 -18.57 -2.89 13.73
N PHE A 11 -18.07 -2.74 12.51
CA PHE A 11 -18.79 -3.09 11.28
C PHE A 11 -17.86 -3.89 10.35
N VAL A 12 -18.45 -4.76 9.55
CA VAL A 12 -17.70 -5.63 8.63
C VAL A 12 -17.81 -5.07 7.22
N ARG A 13 -16.66 -4.95 6.55
CA ARG A 13 -16.61 -4.77 5.09
C ARG A 13 -16.20 -6.08 4.45
N GLU A 14 -17.02 -6.54 3.52
CA GLU A 14 -16.73 -7.71 2.72
C GLU A 14 -16.05 -7.28 1.41
N ILE A 15 -14.99 -7.99 1.03
CA ILE A 15 -14.25 -7.78 -0.21
C ILE A 15 -14.27 -9.11 -0.97
N GLU A 16 -14.96 -9.13 -2.11
CA GLU A 16 -15.02 -10.30 -2.98
C GLU A 16 -13.80 -10.38 -3.90
N LYS A 17 -13.11 -11.51 -3.85
CA LYS A 17 -11.97 -11.84 -4.69
C LYS A 17 -12.41 -12.44 -6.01
N ASN A 18 -11.55 -12.40 -7.02
CA ASN A 18 -11.87 -12.91 -8.36
C ASN A 18 -12.11 -14.45 -8.38
N ASP A 19 -11.62 -15.17 -7.38
CA ASP A 19 -11.90 -16.61 -7.19
C ASP A 19 -13.25 -16.90 -6.49
N GLY A 20 -14.04 -15.87 -6.21
CA GLY A 20 -15.34 -15.95 -5.52
C GLY A 20 -15.24 -16.12 -4.00
N SER A 21 -14.03 -16.17 -3.43
CA SER A 21 -13.85 -16.14 -1.97
C SER A 21 -14.03 -14.71 -1.44
N VAL A 22 -14.50 -14.60 -0.20
CA VAL A 22 -14.80 -13.31 0.44
C VAL A 22 -13.86 -13.08 1.61
N LEU A 23 -13.14 -11.97 1.60
CA LEU A 23 -12.38 -11.47 2.73
C LEU A 23 -13.27 -10.56 3.58
N ARG A 24 -13.29 -10.77 4.90
CA ARG A 24 -14.07 -9.97 5.85
C ARG A 24 -13.15 -9.13 6.71
N MET A 25 -13.27 -7.81 6.58
CA MET A 25 -12.50 -6.84 7.33
C MET A 25 -13.37 -6.22 8.42
N TYR A 26 -12.99 -6.45 9.67
CA TYR A 26 -13.65 -5.84 10.83
C TYR A 26 -13.06 -4.45 11.06
N GLN A 27 -13.90 -3.43 11.00
CA GLN A 27 -13.55 -2.02 11.18
C GLN A 27 -14.22 -1.49 12.44
N CYS A 28 -13.56 -0.56 13.12
CA CYS A 28 -14.11 0.09 14.30
C CYS A 28 -14.81 1.40 13.88
N SER A 29 -16.07 1.58 14.24
CA SER A 29 -16.85 2.81 13.97
C SER A 29 -16.41 3.97 14.87
N LYS A 30 -15.73 3.69 15.98
CA LYS A 30 -15.12 4.67 16.87
C LYS A 30 -13.60 4.55 16.82
N GLY A 31 -12.95 5.53 16.22
CA GLY A 31 -11.50 5.55 16.10
C GLY A 31 -11.00 6.59 15.11
N ASP A 32 -9.71 6.53 14.82
CA ASP A 32 -9.06 7.41 13.85
C ASP A 32 -8.94 6.71 12.48
N VAL A 33 -8.26 7.34 11.53
CA VAL A 33 -7.98 6.87 10.15
C VAL A 33 -7.52 5.41 10.04
N GLY A 34 -6.89 4.84 11.08
CA GLY A 34 -6.43 3.44 11.10
C GLY A 34 -7.54 2.40 11.35
N CYS A 35 -8.79 2.82 11.55
CA CYS A 35 -9.92 1.92 11.83
C CYS A 35 -10.75 1.57 10.59
N VAL A 36 -10.43 2.14 9.42
CA VAL A 36 -11.21 1.98 8.18
C VAL A 36 -10.36 1.43 7.03
N VAL A 37 -11.01 0.75 6.09
CA VAL A 37 -10.46 0.34 4.80
C VAL A 37 -10.64 1.50 3.84
N TRP A 38 -9.53 2.02 3.33
CA TRP A 38 -9.47 3.12 2.38
C TRP A 38 -9.76 2.64 0.95
N ASP A 39 -10.36 3.50 0.12
CA ASP A 39 -10.72 3.14 -1.26
C ASP A 39 -9.48 2.78 -2.10
N ALA A 40 -8.35 3.46 -1.88
CA ALA A 40 -7.08 3.12 -2.51
C ALA A 40 -6.59 1.70 -2.15
N ALA A 41 -6.89 1.20 -0.95
CA ALA A 41 -6.56 -0.18 -0.58
C ALA A 41 -7.44 -1.18 -1.33
N ILE A 42 -8.72 -0.85 -1.56
CA ILE A 42 -9.63 -1.68 -2.37
C ILE A 42 -9.17 -1.69 -3.82
N VAL A 43 -8.93 -0.52 -4.42
CA VAL A 43 -8.44 -0.38 -5.79
C VAL A 43 -7.12 -1.14 -5.98
N LEU A 44 -6.16 -0.98 -5.06
CA LEU A 44 -4.91 -1.73 -5.11
C LEU A 44 -5.18 -3.25 -5.01
N SER A 45 -6.02 -3.69 -4.07
CA SER A 45 -6.31 -5.11 -3.89
C SER A 45 -6.85 -5.77 -5.17
N LYS A 46 -7.76 -5.08 -5.89
CA LYS A 46 -8.33 -5.56 -7.16
C LYS A 46 -7.32 -5.49 -8.31
N TYR A 47 -6.49 -4.44 -8.36
CA TYR A 47 -5.39 -4.37 -9.31
C TYR A 47 -4.43 -5.57 -9.20
N LEU A 48 -4.14 -6.03 -7.98
CA LEU A 48 -3.27 -7.20 -7.74
C LEU A 48 -3.90 -8.54 -8.20
N GLU A 49 -5.21 -8.57 -8.49
CA GLU A 49 -5.91 -9.75 -9.03
C GLU A 49 -6.03 -9.76 -10.55
N THR A 50 -5.55 -8.72 -11.25
CA THR A 50 -5.62 -8.63 -12.71
C THR A 50 -4.73 -9.68 -13.40
N GLU A 51 -4.99 -9.95 -14.68
CA GLU A 51 -4.21 -10.89 -15.52
C GLU A 51 -2.71 -10.53 -15.61
N GLN A 52 -2.36 -9.27 -15.30
CA GLN A 52 -0.97 -8.85 -15.17
C GLN A 52 -0.21 -9.63 -14.09
N PHE A 53 -0.89 -10.01 -13.01
CA PHE A 53 -0.29 -10.67 -11.85
C PHE A 53 -0.81 -12.09 -11.63
N CYS A 54 -2.08 -12.35 -11.94
CA CYS A 54 -2.73 -13.63 -11.71
C CYS A 54 -3.30 -14.13 -13.04
N SER A 55 -2.60 -15.09 -13.66
CA SER A 55 -3.07 -15.68 -14.91
C SER A 55 -4.06 -16.80 -14.61
N VAL A 56 -5.33 -16.59 -14.97
CA VAL A 56 -6.40 -17.59 -14.77
C VAL A 56 -6.13 -18.85 -15.62
N GLN A 57 -5.54 -18.68 -16.81
CA GLN A 57 -5.27 -19.78 -17.74
C GLN A 57 -4.20 -20.74 -17.26
N SER A 58 -3.17 -20.24 -16.56
CA SER A 58 -2.05 -21.05 -16.08
C SER A 58 -2.18 -21.44 -14.61
N GLY A 59 -3.12 -20.83 -13.87
CA GLY A 59 -3.25 -21.01 -12.42
C GLY A 59 -2.05 -20.47 -11.63
N VAL A 60 -1.20 -19.66 -12.27
CA VAL A 60 0.02 -19.10 -11.68
C VAL A 60 -0.28 -17.71 -11.15
N SER A 61 -0.06 -17.51 -9.85
CA SER A 61 -0.08 -16.21 -9.21
C SER A 61 1.34 -15.70 -9.04
N THR A 62 1.61 -14.49 -9.54
CA THR A 62 2.89 -13.77 -9.38
C THR A 62 3.29 -13.65 -7.92
N TRP A 63 2.31 -13.57 -7.02
CA TRP A 63 2.50 -13.39 -5.58
C TRP A 63 3.03 -14.64 -4.88
N SER A 64 2.84 -15.82 -5.49
CA SER A 64 3.33 -17.07 -4.92
C SER A 64 4.86 -17.04 -4.80
N SER A 65 5.37 -17.32 -3.60
CA SER A 65 6.82 -17.32 -3.29
C SER A 65 7.52 -15.96 -3.40
N LYS A 66 6.78 -14.84 -3.38
CA LYS A 66 7.37 -13.49 -3.30
C LYS A 66 7.46 -13.02 -1.86
N ASN A 67 8.62 -12.46 -1.51
CA ASN A 67 8.77 -11.62 -0.33
C ASN A 67 8.12 -10.25 -0.60
N ILE A 68 7.09 -9.89 0.16
CA ILE A 68 6.27 -8.69 0.00
C ILE A 68 6.23 -7.96 1.34
N ILE A 69 6.46 -6.64 1.32
CA ILE A 69 6.29 -5.76 2.47
C ILE A 69 5.14 -4.80 2.17
N GLU A 70 4.22 -4.61 3.12
CA GLU A 70 3.18 -3.59 3.04
C GLU A 70 3.51 -2.43 3.98
N LEU A 71 3.45 -1.20 3.48
CA LEU A 71 3.55 0.02 4.28
C LEU A 71 2.15 0.66 4.38
N GLY A 72 1.79 1.14 5.57
CA GLY A 72 0.54 1.88 5.78
C GLY A 72 -0.72 1.07 6.06
N ALA A 73 -0.61 -0.22 6.42
CA ALA A 73 -1.75 -1.04 6.87
C ALA A 73 -2.40 -0.57 8.21
N GLY A 74 -2.07 0.64 8.68
CA GLY A 74 -2.34 1.15 10.02
C GLY A 74 -1.09 1.78 10.63
N THR A 75 -0.89 1.67 11.94
CA THR A 75 0.14 2.50 12.60
C THR A 75 1.57 2.25 12.10
N GLY A 76 1.95 1.04 11.64
CA GLY A 76 3.31 0.73 11.17
C GLY A 76 4.43 1.08 12.17
N LEU A 77 4.05 1.57 13.35
CA LEU A 77 4.84 2.36 14.26
C LEU A 77 5.78 1.44 14.99
N VAL A 78 5.34 0.23 15.32
CA VAL A 78 6.22 -0.78 15.92
C VAL A 78 7.34 -1.18 14.94
N GLY A 79 7.07 -1.26 13.64
CA GLY A 79 8.07 -1.55 12.61
C GLY A 79 9.05 -0.38 12.38
N LEU A 80 8.53 0.84 12.28
CA LEU A 80 9.33 2.06 12.13
C LEU A 80 10.10 2.44 13.42
N VAL A 81 9.53 2.20 14.60
CA VAL A 81 10.18 2.39 15.91
C VAL A 81 11.27 1.33 16.11
N ALA A 82 11.04 0.06 15.72
CA ALA A 82 12.09 -0.95 15.72
C ALA A 82 13.26 -0.56 14.79
N ALA A 83 12.96 -0.02 13.59
CA ALA A 83 13.97 0.45 12.65
C ALA A 83 14.73 1.71 13.13
N THR A 84 14.08 2.61 13.87
CA THR A 84 14.67 3.89 14.34
C THR A 84 15.34 3.82 15.71
N LEU A 85 15.11 2.78 16.52
CA LEU A 85 15.75 2.56 17.82
C LEU A 85 17.11 1.82 17.75
N GLY A 86 17.71 1.70 16.56
CA GLY A 86 19.06 1.13 16.41
C GLY A 86 19.13 -0.33 16.01
N GLY A 87 18.02 -0.95 15.54
CA GLY A 87 18.04 -2.19 14.75
C GLY A 87 18.54 -1.98 13.31
N GLY A 88 19.41 -0.99 13.12
CA GLY A 88 19.87 -0.48 11.83
C GLY A 88 20.93 -1.37 11.21
N ASN A 89 20.57 -2.61 10.88
CA ASN A 89 21.29 -3.35 9.87
C ASN A 89 20.33 -3.63 8.71
N VAL A 90 20.58 -2.99 7.56
CA VAL A 90 19.81 -3.21 6.31
C VAL A 90 19.81 -4.70 5.92
N GLU A 91 20.83 -5.43 6.39
CA GLU A 91 20.94 -6.88 6.27
C GLU A 91 19.75 -7.66 6.85
N GLU A 92 19.03 -7.14 7.84
CA GLU A 92 17.82 -7.80 8.38
C GLU A 92 16.66 -7.82 7.37
N PHE A 93 16.68 -6.89 6.40
CA PHE A 93 15.71 -6.82 5.30
C PHE A 93 16.25 -7.45 4.02
N LEU A 94 17.37 -8.18 4.11
CA LEU A 94 17.91 -8.99 3.02
C LEU A 94 17.39 -10.44 3.07
N PRO A 95 17.10 -11.05 1.90
CA PRO A 95 17.12 -10.42 0.58
C PRO A 95 16.01 -9.37 0.45
N HIS A 96 16.30 -8.27 -0.26
CA HIS A 96 15.35 -7.19 -0.48
C HIS A 96 13.99 -7.73 -0.94
N PRO A 97 12.87 -7.11 -0.52
CA PRO A 97 11.55 -7.55 -0.95
C PRO A 97 11.43 -7.46 -2.47
N HIS A 98 10.70 -8.40 -3.06
CA HIS A 98 10.36 -8.33 -4.47
C HIS A 98 9.36 -7.18 -4.71
N TYR A 99 8.43 -7.00 -3.78
CA TYR A 99 7.42 -5.95 -3.83
C TYR A 99 7.32 -5.20 -2.51
N ILE A 100 7.16 -3.88 -2.61
CA ILE A 100 6.66 -3.05 -1.52
C ILE A 100 5.30 -2.53 -1.96
N LEU A 101 4.26 -2.80 -1.18
CA LEU A 101 2.90 -2.32 -1.43
C LEU A 101 2.62 -1.15 -0.50
N MET A 102 2.02 -0.09 -1.02
CA MET A 102 1.56 1.03 -0.20
C MET A 102 0.21 1.52 -0.72
N ALA A 103 -0.75 1.61 0.19
CA ALA A 103 -2.09 2.14 -0.07
C ALA A 103 -2.33 3.35 0.84
N ASP A 104 -2.61 4.50 0.24
CA ASP A 104 -3.01 5.74 0.90
C ASP A 104 -2.07 6.25 2.01
N CYS A 105 -0.76 6.07 1.82
CA CYS A 105 0.25 6.47 2.80
C CYS A 105 0.67 7.96 2.75
N ILE A 106 0.10 8.74 1.81
CA ILE A 106 0.53 10.11 1.50
C ILE A 106 -0.53 11.10 2.01
N TYR A 107 -0.49 11.43 3.30
CA TYR A 107 -1.53 12.28 3.91
C TYR A 107 -1.07 13.13 5.10
N TYR A 108 0.01 12.77 5.80
CA TYR A 108 0.62 13.61 6.84
C TYR A 108 1.95 14.21 6.38
N GLU A 109 2.14 15.50 6.57
CA GLU A 109 3.37 16.20 6.21
C GLU A 109 4.59 15.61 6.93
N GLN A 110 4.43 15.26 8.21
CA GLN A 110 5.50 14.73 9.04
C GLN A 110 5.96 13.32 8.61
N SER A 111 5.13 12.56 7.90
CA SER A 111 5.47 11.22 7.46
C SER A 111 6.18 11.18 6.11
N VAL A 112 6.20 12.29 5.35
CA VAL A 112 6.74 12.32 3.99
C VAL A 112 8.22 11.91 3.94
N GLU A 113 9.08 12.58 4.71
CA GLU A 113 10.52 12.29 4.71
C GLU A 113 10.83 10.90 5.29
N PRO A 114 10.28 10.49 6.45
CA PRO A 114 10.48 9.13 6.97
C PRO A 114 10.01 8.03 6.03
N LEU A 115 8.90 8.24 5.31
CA LEU A 115 8.38 7.28 4.34
C LEU A 115 9.35 7.10 3.17
N VAL A 116 9.85 8.21 2.60
CA VAL A 116 10.83 8.14 1.49
C VAL A 116 12.12 7.46 1.94
N GLU A 117 12.64 7.77 3.13
CA GLU A 117 13.83 7.09 3.67
C GLU A 117 13.59 5.60 3.93
N THR A 118 12.40 5.22 4.39
CA THR A 118 12.03 3.80 4.53
C THR A 118 12.01 3.08 3.18
N LEU A 119 11.45 3.70 2.14
CA LEU A 119 11.47 3.15 0.78
C LEU A 119 12.91 2.99 0.27
N LYS A 120 13.78 3.98 0.51
CA LYS A 120 15.21 3.91 0.15
C LYS A 120 15.95 2.81 0.90
N LEU A 121 15.60 2.56 2.16
CA LEU A 121 16.22 1.50 2.96
C LEU A 121 15.82 0.11 2.47
N LEU A 122 14.53 -0.09 2.19
CA LEU A 122 13.97 -1.40 1.87
C LEU A 122 14.16 -1.78 0.40
N ALA A 123 14.06 -0.83 -0.52
CA ALA A 123 14.05 -1.14 -1.95
C ALA A 123 15.45 -1.40 -2.51
N GLY A 124 15.68 -2.64 -2.95
CA GLY A 124 16.85 -3.03 -3.72
C GLY A 124 16.69 -2.75 -5.22
N PRO A 125 17.70 -3.11 -6.05
CA PRO A 125 17.68 -2.86 -7.50
C PRO A 125 16.49 -3.49 -8.23
N GLU A 126 16.07 -4.69 -7.79
CA GLU A 126 14.97 -5.44 -8.42
C GLU A 126 13.61 -5.22 -7.74
N THR A 127 13.58 -4.49 -6.62
CA THR A 127 12.33 -4.23 -5.89
C THR A 127 11.39 -3.38 -6.74
N CYS A 128 10.14 -3.84 -6.87
CA CYS A 128 9.06 -3.07 -7.47
C CYS A 128 8.15 -2.51 -6.38
N ILE A 129 8.06 -1.19 -6.25
CA ILE A 129 7.12 -0.57 -5.31
C ILE A 129 5.82 -0.32 -6.08
N ILE A 130 4.69 -0.76 -5.54
CA ILE A 130 3.36 -0.46 -6.08
C ILE A 130 2.69 0.51 -5.10
N CYS A 131 2.55 1.76 -5.55
CA CYS A 131 1.98 2.85 -4.77
C CYS A 131 0.59 3.19 -5.28
N CYS A 132 -0.43 2.97 -4.47
CA CYS A 132 -1.79 3.40 -4.74
C CYS A 132 -2.22 4.48 -3.73
N TYR A 133 -2.74 5.59 -4.22
CA TYR A 133 -3.21 6.67 -3.33
C TYR A 133 -4.36 7.43 -3.98
N GLU A 134 -5.19 8.04 -3.14
CA GLU A 134 -6.22 8.98 -3.57
C GLU A 134 -5.61 10.39 -3.67
N GLN A 135 -5.68 11.00 -4.84
CA GLN A 135 -5.26 12.38 -5.06
C GLN A 135 -6.26 13.33 -4.40
N ARG A 136 -5.79 14.11 -3.43
CA ARG A 136 -6.62 15.03 -2.64
C ARG A 136 -6.25 16.47 -2.93
N THR A 137 -7.24 17.26 -3.34
CA THR A 137 -7.05 18.65 -3.78
C THR A 137 -7.37 19.70 -2.71
N VAL A 138 -7.77 19.28 -1.51
CA VAL A 138 -8.23 20.16 -0.43
C VAL A 138 -7.19 20.26 0.69
N GLY A 139 -7.08 21.45 1.28
CA GLY A 139 -6.21 21.70 2.44
C GLY A 139 -4.75 21.65 2.06
N VAL A 140 -3.93 21.01 2.91
CA VAL A 140 -2.47 20.88 2.72
C VAL A 140 -2.06 19.65 1.90
N ASN A 141 -3.03 18.84 1.46
CA ASN A 141 -2.75 17.59 0.75
C ASN A 141 -1.98 17.79 -0.57
N PRO A 142 -2.29 18.80 -1.41
CA PRO A 142 -1.53 19.03 -2.64
C PRO A 142 -0.04 19.30 -2.38
N GLU A 143 0.28 20.03 -1.31
CA GLU A 143 1.66 20.34 -0.92
C GLU A 143 2.38 19.10 -0.38
N ILE A 144 1.67 18.25 0.40
CA ILE A 144 2.21 16.98 0.90
C ILE A 144 2.51 16.02 -0.25
N GLU A 145 1.57 15.84 -1.18
CA GLU A 145 1.73 15.02 -2.39
C GLU A 145 2.92 15.51 -3.21
N LYS A 146 2.97 16.81 -3.48
CA LYS A 146 4.08 17.43 -4.22
C LYS A 146 5.42 17.19 -3.54
N ARG A 147 5.53 17.44 -2.22
CA ARG A 147 6.76 17.24 -1.46
C ARG A 147 7.20 15.78 -1.47
N PHE A 148 6.26 14.85 -1.35
CA PHE A 148 6.55 13.42 -1.45
C PHE A 148 7.16 13.05 -2.80
N PHE A 149 6.54 13.46 -3.92
CA PHE A 149 7.09 13.16 -5.24
C PHE A 149 8.41 13.88 -5.54
N GLU A 150 8.59 15.11 -5.07
CA GLU A 150 9.88 15.83 -5.19
C GLU A 150 11.04 15.07 -4.54
N LEU A 151 10.81 14.42 -3.40
CA LEU A 151 11.82 13.62 -2.69
C LEU A 151 11.98 12.25 -3.32
N LEU A 152 10.87 11.56 -3.55
CA LEU A 152 10.84 10.20 -4.09
C LEU A 152 11.51 10.12 -5.45
N LEU A 153 11.23 11.07 -6.35
CA LEU A 153 11.74 11.04 -7.72
C LEU A 153 13.24 11.36 -7.83
N GLN A 154 13.92 11.74 -6.75
CA GLN A 154 15.38 11.85 -6.73
C GLN A 154 16.04 10.48 -6.84
N GLU A 155 15.42 9.45 -6.27
CA GLU A 155 15.97 8.09 -6.14
C GLU A 155 15.24 7.06 -7.01
N PHE A 156 13.96 7.31 -7.26
CA PHE A 156 13.09 6.39 -7.98
C PHE A 156 12.64 6.99 -9.32
N GLN A 157 12.37 6.11 -10.28
CA GLN A 157 11.56 6.41 -11.45
C GLN A 157 10.14 5.91 -11.21
N SER A 158 9.16 6.62 -11.75
CA SER A 158 7.74 6.31 -11.61
C SER A 158 7.09 6.09 -12.96
N GLU A 159 6.31 5.02 -13.09
CA GLU A 159 5.37 4.77 -14.18
C GLU A 159 3.96 4.75 -13.60
N GLU A 160 3.05 5.55 -14.16
CA GLU A 160 1.64 5.50 -13.80
C GLU A 160 0.91 4.43 -14.58
N ILE A 161 0.08 3.65 -13.88
CA ILE A 161 -0.72 2.59 -14.48
C ILE A 161 -2.00 3.20 -15.04
N PRO A 162 -2.21 3.10 -16.37
CA PRO A 162 -3.36 3.73 -17.00
C PRO A 162 -4.65 2.96 -16.67
N PRO A 163 -5.83 3.62 -16.71
CA PRO A 163 -7.09 3.04 -16.27
C PRO A 163 -7.45 1.70 -16.94
N GLU A 164 -7.10 1.49 -18.20
CA GLU A 164 -7.36 0.25 -18.94
C GLU A 164 -6.59 -0.97 -18.43
N LYS A 165 -5.55 -0.77 -17.60
CA LYS A 165 -4.82 -1.84 -16.91
C LYS A 165 -5.32 -2.05 -15.47
N GLN A 166 -6.23 -1.22 -15.00
CA GLN A 166 -6.84 -1.35 -13.67
C GLN A 166 -8.07 -2.25 -13.73
N ASP A 167 -8.62 -2.57 -12.56
CA ASP A 167 -9.90 -3.29 -12.50
C ASP A 167 -11.02 -2.43 -13.09
N PRO A 168 -11.86 -2.96 -14.01
CA PRO A 168 -12.87 -2.17 -14.71
C PRO A 168 -14.00 -1.66 -13.80
N GLU A 169 -14.24 -2.32 -12.66
CA GLU A 169 -15.24 -1.91 -11.68
C GLU A 169 -14.61 -1.12 -10.53
N PHE A 170 -13.41 -1.53 -10.10
CA PHE A 170 -12.71 -0.95 -8.95
C PHE A 170 -11.56 -0.04 -9.37
N ASN A 171 -11.91 1.09 -9.98
CA ASN A 171 -11.00 2.19 -10.34
C ASN A 171 -11.65 3.56 -10.11
N SER A 172 -10.86 4.62 -10.07
CA SER A 172 -11.35 6.01 -9.95
C SER A 172 -10.38 6.97 -10.63
N PRO A 173 -10.84 8.07 -11.28
CA PRO A 173 -9.95 9.11 -11.80
C PRO A 173 -9.13 9.79 -10.70
N ASP A 174 -9.61 9.77 -9.46
CA ASP A 174 -8.94 10.38 -8.31
C ASP A 174 -8.03 9.37 -7.58
N ILE A 175 -8.02 8.08 -7.95
CA ILE A 175 -7.15 7.06 -7.35
C ILE A 175 -6.10 6.64 -8.36
N ARG A 176 -4.83 6.87 -8.03
CA ARG A 176 -3.70 6.65 -8.93
C ARG A 176 -2.91 5.44 -8.46
N ILE A 177 -2.47 4.61 -9.42
CA ILE A 177 -1.54 3.50 -9.16
C ILE A 177 -0.24 3.80 -9.88
N LEU A 178 0.87 3.74 -9.16
CA LEU A 178 2.21 3.97 -9.66
C LEU A 178 3.08 2.74 -9.42
N HIS A 179 3.85 2.35 -10.43
CA HIS A 179 4.98 1.46 -10.28
C HIS A 179 6.25 2.30 -10.11
N LEU A 180 6.95 2.11 -9.00
CA LEU A 180 8.21 2.79 -8.73
C LEU A 180 9.34 1.77 -8.71
N ARG A 181 10.46 2.14 -9.34
CA ARG A 181 11.70 1.36 -9.33
C ARG A 181 12.86 2.27 -9.03
N ARG A 182 13.88 1.75 -8.34
CA ARG A 182 15.10 2.51 -8.09
C ARG A 182 15.71 2.90 -9.45
N ARG A 183 16.21 4.13 -9.55
CA ARG A 183 16.96 4.56 -10.73
C ARG A 183 18.22 3.71 -10.85
N VAL A 184 18.55 3.34 -12.08
CA VAL A 184 19.84 2.72 -12.39
C VAL A 184 20.74 3.84 -12.88
N ASP A 185 21.84 4.08 -12.17
CA ASP A 185 22.89 5.02 -12.60
C ASP A 185 23.58 4.56 -13.89
#